data_AF-A0A2L2YIY8-F1
#
_entry.id   AF-A0A2L2YIY8-F1
#
_cell.length_a   1.000
_cell.length_b   1.000
_cell.length_c   1.000
_cell.angle_alpha   90.00
_cell.angle_beta   90.00
_cell.angle_gamma   90.00
#
_symmetry.space_group_name_H-M   'P 1'
#
loop_
_entity.id
_entity.type
_entity.pdbx_description
1 polymer ?
#
loop_
_entity_poly.entity_id
_entity_poly.type
_entity_poly.pdbx_seq_one_letter_code
_entity_poly.pdbx_strand_id
1 'polypeptide(L)'
;LALTFFAGLFFRCVDYRGNVIDSSVVSGKIECLEKNYTWKNNFMNFDHIGNSYMTLFQAALFANWADLAQLMVDHRRSNMQPLINAHPEHFIFVILFLLVGGFFTINLFVGVAVDTFKTMHKRVEGGPAEFALTKPQMLYYRAMRKIGRRKFMILVEPPSNLFCKKCFKIIDSWWFRIASFILICTNTIIVAASSYKISHTKARTLHLIQYSFIPFYLLECLIKICGLGKHYFKDIFNIQDLCTFVVYIIGEIVHNIFGTPANVCAFLFAFRITRVFDLLQLTDVFVSLRLLMYATIASIPSLLNLCLLLFIIHFIYAIVGIALFGYVKHSGYLNTQSNFERIQNALLVLFRLTTSEGWEKVYEGLSIEPPQCVYHIYTDHIWTSNCGNKVAAAIFLVSFIFWTNIILVNIFIAVILDNYKAAISEEQDIFKERNLILFNKTWRKYDPTGTQFIHIEKLPTFLDELNRDLRVAKPNGIAIAYMELPITTANQVHSLEVLQGILKVKSGRVEDTDVFVALRNQMHLRYERMFPELKGSRFIFTTMELKRRNYAAKILQMNFKKLQQSRLTLMEIERRKIKLDVLSAFPSSHKRPSLAPSRRLSILANQLYSTVPSQKVSRKRKIVVP
;
A
#
# COMPACT_ATOMS: atom_id res chain seq x y z
N LEU A 1 -26.19 4.55 -41.99
CA LEU A 1 -24.94 4.93 -42.67
C LEU A 1 -24.12 3.72 -43.09
N ALA A 2 -23.66 2.85 -42.19
CA ALA A 2 -22.89 1.67 -42.59
C ALA A 2 -23.69 0.73 -43.53
N LEU A 3 -24.96 0.50 -43.23
CA LEU A 3 -25.87 -0.31 -44.06
C LEU A 3 -26.05 0.26 -45.48
N THR A 4 -26.05 1.59 -45.64
CA THR A 4 -26.19 2.21 -46.96
C THR A 4 -24.91 2.11 -47.80
N PHE A 5 -23.75 1.99 -47.15
CA PHE A 5 -22.46 1.88 -47.85
C PHE A 5 -22.04 0.44 -48.13
N PHE A 6 -22.35 -0.51 -47.24
CA PHE A 6 -21.69 -1.84 -47.26
C PHE A 6 -22.65 -3.04 -47.39
N ALA A 7 -23.96 -2.83 -47.46
CA ALA A 7 -24.92 -3.93 -47.57
C ALA A 7 -24.71 -4.74 -48.86
N GLY A 8 -24.55 -6.06 -48.73
CA GLY A 8 -24.38 -7.00 -49.82
C GLY A 8 -23.00 -6.97 -50.50
N LEU A 9 -22.01 -6.29 -49.92
CA LEU A 9 -20.69 -6.07 -50.54
C LEU A 9 -19.57 -6.98 -49.99
N PHE A 10 -19.78 -7.67 -48.86
CA PHE A 10 -18.76 -8.49 -48.19
C PHE A 10 -18.72 -9.95 -48.67
N PHE A 11 -19.30 -10.23 -49.84
CA PHE A 11 -19.22 -11.55 -50.44
C PHE A 11 -17.88 -11.77 -51.16
N ARG A 12 -17.37 -13.00 -51.09
CA ARG A 12 -16.11 -13.40 -51.70
C ARG A 12 -16.13 -14.88 -52.13
N CYS A 13 -15.38 -15.17 -53.18
CA CYS A 13 -15.11 -16.52 -53.64
C CYS A 13 -14.00 -17.15 -52.80
N VAL A 14 -14.26 -18.34 -52.25
CA VAL A 14 -13.30 -19.10 -51.45
C VAL A 14 -13.11 -20.53 -51.96
N ASP A 15 -11.88 -21.03 -51.80
CA ASP A 15 -11.51 -22.40 -52.15
C ASP A 15 -12.07 -23.44 -51.16
N TYR A 16 -11.83 -24.73 -51.43
CA TYR A 16 -12.23 -25.83 -50.55
C TYR A 16 -11.54 -25.84 -49.18
N ARG A 17 -10.46 -25.06 -49.01
CA ARG A 17 -9.72 -24.88 -47.75
C ARG A 17 -10.16 -23.61 -47.00
N GLY A 18 -11.03 -22.78 -47.59
CA GLY A 18 -11.49 -21.51 -47.04
C GLY A 18 -10.61 -20.29 -47.36
N ASN A 19 -9.62 -20.41 -48.24
CA ASN A 19 -8.79 -19.28 -48.67
C ASN A 19 -9.51 -18.44 -49.73
N VAL A 20 -9.32 -17.12 -49.68
CA VAL A 20 -9.89 -16.19 -50.65
C VAL A 20 -9.12 -16.29 -51.97
N ILE A 21 -9.84 -16.50 -53.07
CA ILE A 21 -9.26 -16.53 -54.42
C ILE A 21 -8.98 -15.10 -54.90
N ASP A 22 -7.84 -14.89 -55.56
CA ASP A 22 -7.51 -13.58 -56.11
C ASP A 22 -8.46 -13.19 -57.27
N SER A 23 -8.72 -11.89 -57.37
CA SER A 23 -9.56 -11.27 -58.40
C SER A 23 -9.07 -11.50 -59.83
N SER A 24 -7.77 -11.81 -60.00
CA SER A 24 -7.16 -12.19 -61.27
C SER A 24 -7.63 -13.55 -61.79
N VAL A 25 -8.00 -14.47 -60.90
CA VAL A 25 -8.45 -15.83 -61.22
C VAL A 25 -9.96 -15.92 -61.29
N VAL A 26 -10.67 -15.13 -60.47
CA VAL A 26 -12.14 -15.08 -60.45
C VAL A 26 -12.58 -13.62 -60.35
N SER A 27 -13.28 -13.15 -61.37
CA SER A 27 -13.74 -11.76 -61.45
C SER A 27 -15.03 -11.49 -60.67
N GLY A 28 -15.92 -12.49 -60.56
CA GLY A 28 -17.23 -12.35 -59.92
C GLY A 28 -17.92 -13.68 -59.59
N LYS A 29 -19.15 -13.58 -59.09
CA LYS A 29 -19.91 -14.73 -58.56
C LYS A 29 -20.15 -15.84 -59.58
N ILE A 30 -20.45 -15.50 -60.84
CA ILE A 30 -20.77 -16.49 -61.88
C ILE A 30 -19.56 -17.38 -62.15
N GLU A 31 -18.41 -16.77 -62.39
CA GLU A 31 -17.15 -17.47 -62.64
C GLU A 31 -16.69 -18.30 -61.42
N CYS A 32 -16.97 -17.82 -60.20
CA CYS A 32 -16.70 -18.58 -58.96
C CYS A 32 -17.47 -19.91 -58.95
N LEU A 33 -18.76 -19.87 -59.29
CA LEU A 33 -19.63 -21.06 -59.29
C LEU A 33 -19.32 -21.99 -60.47
N GLU A 34 -18.96 -21.45 -61.64
CA GLU A 34 -18.52 -22.25 -62.79
C GLU A 34 -17.23 -23.03 -62.50
N LYS A 35 -16.31 -22.44 -61.73
CA LYS A 35 -15.05 -23.09 -61.30
C LYS A 35 -15.23 -23.99 -60.07
N ASN A 36 -16.46 -24.26 -59.65
CA ASN A 36 -16.81 -25.11 -58.51
C ASN A 36 -16.21 -24.62 -57.16
N TYR A 37 -16.05 -23.30 -57.03
CA TYR A 37 -15.71 -22.65 -55.76
C TYR A 37 -16.98 -22.20 -55.03
N THR A 38 -16.82 -21.81 -53.76
CA THR A 38 -17.94 -21.38 -52.93
C THR A 38 -18.01 -19.86 -52.80
N TRP A 39 -19.16 -19.27 -53.10
CA TRP A 39 -19.41 -17.84 -52.93
C TRP A 39 -20.00 -17.59 -51.54
N LYS A 40 -19.16 -17.15 -50.59
CA LYS A 40 -19.52 -17.03 -49.17
C LYS A 40 -19.57 -15.57 -48.74
N ASN A 41 -20.59 -15.20 -47.96
CA ASN A 41 -20.65 -13.91 -47.28
C ASN A 41 -19.78 -13.91 -46.03
N ASN A 42 -19.26 -12.76 -45.62
CA ASN A 42 -18.66 -12.62 -44.31
C ASN A 42 -19.72 -12.78 -43.21
N PHE A 43 -19.36 -13.47 -42.13
CA PHE A 43 -20.28 -13.73 -41.01
C PHE A 43 -20.73 -12.42 -40.32
N MET A 44 -19.79 -11.47 -40.18
CA MET A 44 -20.05 -10.11 -39.71
C MET A 44 -20.17 -9.18 -40.91
N ASN A 45 -21.36 -8.63 -41.12
CA ASN A 45 -21.70 -7.82 -42.29
C ASN A 45 -22.74 -6.73 -41.97
N PHE A 46 -23.04 -5.90 -42.97
CA PHE A 46 -23.97 -4.78 -42.84
C PHE A 46 -25.30 -4.99 -43.59
N ASP A 47 -25.67 -6.24 -43.88
CA ASP A 47 -26.83 -6.55 -44.73
C ASP A 47 -28.17 -6.23 -44.04
N HIS A 48 -28.20 -6.38 -42.71
CA HIS A 48 -29.36 -6.09 -41.88
C HIS A 48 -28.95 -5.29 -40.64
N ILE A 49 -29.92 -4.61 -40.03
CA ILE A 49 -29.68 -3.75 -38.86
C ILE A 49 -29.07 -4.55 -37.70
N GLY A 50 -29.54 -5.78 -37.44
CA GLY A 50 -28.99 -6.63 -36.37
C GLY A 50 -27.52 -6.99 -36.56
N ASN A 51 -27.15 -7.52 -37.74
CA ASN A 51 -25.75 -7.82 -38.07
C ASN A 51 -24.90 -6.54 -38.11
N SER A 52 -25.47 -5.40 -38.54
CA SER A 52 -24.79 -4.12 -38.54
C SER A 52 -24.41 -3.69 -37.12
N TYR A 53 -25.35 -3.77 -36.16
CA TYR A 53 -25.06 -3.48 -34.76
C TYR A 53 -24.01 -4.43 -34.19
N MET A 54 -24.07 -5.71 -34.53
CA MET A 54 -23.08 -6.69 -34.07
C MET A 54 -21.68 -6.42 -34.63
N THR A 55 -21.60 -6.04 -35.91
CA THR A 55 -20.35 -5.68 -36.59
C THR A 55 -19.77 -4.37 -36.04
N LEU A 56 -20.62 -3.38 -35.75
CA LEU A 56 -20.18 -2.14 -35.08
C LEU A 56 -19.78 -2.38 -33.63
N PHE A 57 -20.45 -3.29 -32.92
CA PHE A 57 -20.08 -3.69 -31.56
C PHE A 57 -18.69 -4.34 -31.53
N GLN A 58 -18.41 -5.23 -32.49
CA GLN A 58 -17.06 -5.77 -32.71
C GLN A 58 -16.01 -4.67 -32.93
N ALA A 59 -16.29 -3.72 -33.80
CA ALA A 59 -15.38 -2.60 -34.05
C ALA A 59 -15.19 -1.71 -32.81
N ALA A 60 -16.27 -1.42 -32.07
CA ALA A 60 -16.21 -0.58 -30.86
C ALA A 60 -15.37 -1.20 -29.74
N LEU A 61 -15.35 -2.54 -29.64
CA LEU A 61 -14.50 -3.28 -28.71
C LEU A 61 -13.07 -3.48 -29.20
N PHE A 62 -12.70 -2.93 -30.37
CA PHE A 62 -11.41 -3.18 -31.03
C PHE A 62 -11.12 -4.68 -31.24
N ALA A 63 -12.16 -5.51 -31.35
CA ALA A 63 -12.03 -6.95 -31.59
C ALA A 63 -12.00 -7.20 -33.10
N ASN A 64 -10.91 -7.79 -33.62
CA ASN A 64 -10.75 -8.11 -35.03
C ASN A 64 -11.19 -7.00 -36.02
N TRP A 65 -10.94 -5.74 -35.66
CA TRP A 65 -11.38 -4.57 -36.44
C TRP A 65 -10.56 -4.40 -37.73
N ALA A 66 -9.33 -4.92 -37.75
CA ALA A 66 -8.44 -4.83 -38.90
C ALA A 66 -8.98 -5.64 -40.10
N ASP A 67 -9.42 -6.89 -39.86
CA ASP A 67 -10.06 -7.71 -40.90
C ASP A 67 -11.33 -7.04 -41.43
N LEU A 68 -12.13 -6.42 -40.54
CA LEU A 68 -13.32 -5.66 -40.95
C LEU A 68 -12.94 -4.43 -41.79
N ALA A 69 -11.87 -3.73 -41.42
CA ALA A 69 -11.38 -2.57 -42.16
C ALA A 69 -10.89 -2.97 -43.56
N GLN A 70 -10.20 -4.11 -43.68
CA GLN A 70 -9.81 -4.66 -44.98
C GLN A 70 -11.03 -4.96 -45.84
N LEU A 71 -12.06 -5.62 -45.29
CA LEU A 71 -13.31 -5.88 -46.01
C LEU A 71 -14.01 -4.60 -46.48
N MET A 72 -13.95 -3.52 -45.68
CA MET A 72 -14.51 -2.23 -46.07
C MET A 72 -13.71 -1.52 -47.16
N VAL A 73 -12.41 -1.75 -47.27
CA VAL A 73 -11.55 -1.11 -48.27
C VAL A 73 -11.50 -1.89 -49.59
N ASP A 74 -11.55 -3.22 -49.50
CA ASP A 74 -11.37 -4.12 -50.65
C ASP A 74 -12.66 -4.40 -51.43
N HIS A 75 -13.81 -3.95 -50.91
CA HIS A 75 -15.09 -4.23 -51.55
C HIS A 75 -15.21 -3.55 -52.92
N ARG A 76 -16.04 -4.12 -53.79
CA ARG A 76 -16.45 -3.52 -55.07
C ARG A 76 -17.97 -3.49 -55.16
N ARG A 77 -18.54 -3.55 -56.37
CA ARG A 77 -19.99 -3.68 -56.57
C ARG A 77 -20.49 -5.06 -56.13
N SER A 78 -21.80 -5.17 -55.93
CA SER A 78 -22.44 -6.46 -55.61
C SER A 78 -22.10 -7.54 -56.65
N ASN A 79 -21.90 -8.78 -56.19
CA ASN A 79 -21.52 -9.96 -56.99
C ASN A 79 -20.13 -9.92 -57.67
N MET A 80 -19.29 -8.95 -57.34
CA MET A 80 -17.93 -8.82 -57.87
C MET A 80 -16.91 -9.24 -56.80
N GLN A 81 -15.85 -9.97 -57.18
CA GLN A 81 -14.79 -10.38 -56.24
C GLN A 81 -14.10 -9.13 -55.66
N PRO A 82 -13.79 -9.05 -54.35
CA PRO A 82 -13.04 -7.93 -53.79
C PRO A 82 -11.67 -7.77 -54.45
N LEU A 83 -11.22 -6.52 -54.56
CA LEU A 83 -9.91 -6.16 -55.09
C LEU A 83 -9.18 -5.39 -54.00
N ILE A 84 -7.92 -5.76 -53.75
CA ILE A 84 -7.09 -5.12 -52.73
C ILE A 84 -7.04 -3.60 -52.99
N ASN A 85 -7.41 -2.80 -51.98
CA ASN A 85 -7.42 -1.34 -52.04
C ASN A 85 -8.30 -0.73 -53.14
N ALA A 86 -9.46 -1.33 -53.44
CA ALA A 86 -10.41 -0.76 -54.39
C ALA A 86 -10.95 0.62 -53.98
N HIS A 87 -11.26 0.81 -52.70
CA HIS A 87 -11.83 2.03 -52.13
C HIS A 87 -11.14 2.42 -50.81
N PRO A 88 -9.91 2.97 -50.87
CA PRO A 88 -9.15 3.36 -49.67
C PRO A 88 -9.84 4.44 -48.83
N GLU A 89 -10.72 5.25 -49.42
CA GLU A 89 -11.50 6.30 -48.75
C GLU A 89 -12.34 5.77 -47.58
N HIS A 90 -12.83 4.53 -47.64
CA HIS A 90 -13.62 3.94 -46.57
C HIS A 90 -12.82 3.62 -45.31
N PHE A 91 -11.49 3.64 -45.38
CA PHE A 91 -10.65 3.54 -44.19
C PHE A 91 -10.86 4.74 -43.25
N ILE A 92 -11.18 5.93 -43.79
CA ILE A 92 -11.50 7.12 -42.98
C ILE A 92 -12.75 6.88 -42.13
N PHE A 93 -13.75 6.20 -42.68
CA PHE A 93 -14.97 5.83 -41.94
C PHE A 93 -14.63 4.94 -40.74
N VAL A 94 -13.75 3.95 -40.91
CA VAL A 94 -13.28 3.07 -39.83
C VAL A 94 -12.57 3.89 -38.75
N ILE A 95 -11.61 4.75 -39.11
CA ILE A 95 -10.87 5.57 -38.13
C ILE A 95 -11.81 6.47 -37.34
N LEU A 96 -12.73 7.17 -38.02
CA LEU A 96 -13.69 8.06 -37.36
C LEU A 96 -14.59 7.28 -36.40
N PHE A 97 -15.05 6.09 -36.80
CA PHE A 97 -15.85 5.23 -35.92
C PHE A 97 -15.05 4.72 -34.72
N LEU A 98 -13.80 4.31 -34.90
CA LEU A 98 -12.95 3.84 -33.79
C LEU A 98 -12.63 4.97 -32.80
N LEU A 99 -12.37 6.18 -33.31
CA LEU A 99 -12.08 7.36 -32.48
C LEU A 99 -13.34 7.85 -31.75
N VAL A 100 -14.45 8.04 -32.44
CA VAL A 100 -15.68 8.60 -31.84
C VAL A 100 -16.47 7.53 -31.09
N GLY A 101 -16.70 6.37 -31.72
CA GLY A 101 -17.52 5.29 -31.20
C GLY A 101 -16.81 4.46 -30.14
N GLY A 102 -15.60 3.96 -30.43
CA GLY A 102 -14.85 3.10 -29.51
C GLY A 102 -14.24 3.88 -28.34
N PHE A 103 -13.38 4.85 -28.64
CA PHE A 103 -12.59 5.54 -27.61
C PHE A 103 -13.45 6.42 -26.68
N PHE A 104 -14.32 7.28 -27.19
CA PHE A 104 -15.12 8.16 -26.31
C PHE A 104 -16.17 7.39 -25.51
N THR A 105 -16.89 6.45 -26.13
CA THR A 105 -17.98 5.74 -25.44
C THR A 105 -17.45 4.89 -24.29
N ILE A 106 -16.41 4.08 -24.51
CA ILE A 106 -15.82 3.25 -23.45
C ILE A 106 -15.26 4.13 -22.34
N ASN A 107 -14.53 5.20 -22.68
CA ASN A 107 -13.97 6.11 -21.68
C ASN A 107 -15.04 6.87 -20.87
N LEU A 108 -16.19 7.20 -21.47
CA LEU A 108 -17.32 7.79 -20.75
C LEU A 108 -17.89 6.82 -19.71
N PHE A 109 -18.08 5.55 -20.08
CA PHE A 109 -18.53 4.52 -19.15
C PHE A 109 -17.54 4.32 -18.00
N VAL A 110 -16.23 4.27 -18.31
CA VAL A 110 -15.17 4.20 -17.29
C VAL A 110 -15.26 5.39 -16.34
N GLY A 111 -15.40 6.61 -16.88
CA GLY A 111 -15.50 7.83 -16.08
C GLY A 111 -16.68 7.82 -15.11
N VAL A 112 -17.87 7.46 -15.60
CA VAL A 112 -19.09 7.37 -14.78
C VAL A 112 -18.98 6.27 -13.74
N ALA A 113 -18.50 5.07 -14.11
CA ALA A 113 -18.34 3.95 -13.17
C ALA A 113 -17.34 4.29 -12.05
N VAL A 114 -16.22 4.93 -12.39
CA VAL A 114 -15.21 5.35 -11.42
C VAL A 114 -15.75 6.42 -10.46
N ASP A 115 -16.47 7.42 -10.97
CA ASP A 115 -17.00 8.51 -10.15
C ASP A 115 -18.14 8.06 -9.23
N THR A 116 -19.04 7.22 -9.76
CA THR A 116 -20.12 6.61 -8.97
C THR A 116 -19.56 5.69 -7.89
N PHE A 117 -18.59 4.83 -8.21
CA PHE A 117 -17.90 4.00 -7.23
C PHE A 117 -17.28 4.84 -6.12
N LYS A 118 -16.50 5.89 -6.46
CA LYS A 118 -15.88 6.77 -5.48
C LYS A 118 -16.89 7.48 -4.58
N THR A 119 -17.98 7.95 -5.14
CA THR A 119 -19.04 8.63 -4.40
C THR A 119 -19.70 7.67 -3.41
N MET A 120 -19.97 6.43 -3.83
CA MET A 120 -20.53 5.40 -2.96
C MET A 120 -19.52 4.94 -1.90
N HIS A 121 -18.27 4.71 -2.29
CA HIS A 121 -17.19 4.28 -1.39
C HIS A 121 -17.00 5.28 -0.24
N LYS A 122 -16.95 6.58 -0.55
CA LYS A 122 -16.87 7.64 0.46
C LYS A 122 -18.03 7.62 1.45
N ARG A 123 -19.25 7.32 1.00
CA ARG A 123 -20.44 7.23 1.87
C ARG A 123 -20.37 6.04 2.82
N VAL A 124 -19.86 4.90 2.35
CA VAL A 124 -19.77 3.66 3.14
C VAL A 124 -18.58 3.70 4.11
N GLU A 125 -17.39 4.10 3.67
CA GLU A 125 -16.19 4.12 4.52
C GLU A 125 -16.15 5.28 5.50
N GLY A 126 -16.57 6.48 5.07
CA GLY A 126 -16.51 7.68 5.91
C GLY A 126 -17.55 7.69 7.03
N GLY A 127 -18.60 6.87 6.89
CA GLY A 127 -19.81 7.02 7.69
C GLY A 127 -20.41 8.45 7.60
N PRO A 128 -21.48 8.74 8.36
CA PRO A 128 -22.05 10.09 8.41
C PRO A 128 -21.08 11.11 9.02
N ALA A 129 -20.19 10.64 9.91
CA ALA A 129 -19.31 11.48 10.71
C ALA A 129 -18.14 12.08 9.91
N GLU A 130 -17.50 11.34 8.98
CA GLU A 130 -16.41 11.92 8.18
C GLU A 130 -16.91 12.95 7.15
N PHE A 131 -18.18 12.86 6.73
CA PHE A 131 -18.80 13.85 5.84
C PHE A 131 -19.01 15.21 6.52
N ALA A 132 -19.17 15.24 7.84
CA ALA A 132 -19.36 16.47 8.62
C ALA A 132 -18.03 17.16 9.01
N LEU A 133 -16.88 16.53 8.75
CA LEU A 133 -15.57 17.03 9.16
C LEU A 133 -14.87 17.80 8.04
N THR A 134 -14.16 18.87 8.41
CA THR A 134 -13.25 19.56 7.49
C THR A 134 -12.03 18.69 7.17
N LYS A 135 -11.35 18.94 6.03
CA LYS A 135 -10.11 18.23 5.64
C LYS A 135 -9.06 18.14 6.78
N PRO A 136 -8.71 19.21 7.51
CA PRO A 136 -7.75 19.13 8.62
C PRO A 136 -8.28 18.31 9.81
N GLN A 137 -9.57 18.44 10.17
CA GLN A 137 -10.18 17.63 11.23
C GLN A 137 -10.19 16.13 10.89
N MET A 138 -10.49 15.80 9.64
CA MET A 138 -10.50 14.43 9.14
C MET A 138 -9.10 13.79 9.21
N LEU A 139 -8.05 14.52 8.80
CA LEU A 139 -6.66 14.06 8.88
C LEU A 139 -6.25 13.79 10.33
N TYR A 140 -6.57 14.71 11.25
CA TYR A 140 -6.31 14.51 12.68
C TYR A 140 -7.03 13.29 13.24
N TYR A 141 -8.33 13.16 12.95
CA TYR A 141 -9.15 12.04 13.40
C TYR A 141 -8.62 10.69 12.90
N ARG A 142 -8.21 10.61 11.62
CA ARG A 142 -7.61 9.41 11.03
C ARG A 142 -6.28 9.05 11.70
N ALA A 143 -5.41 10.03 11.91
CA ALA A 143 -4.13 9.81 12.59
C ALA A 143 -4.32 9.33 14.03
N MET A 144 -5.25 9.94 14.78
CA MET A 144 -5.63 9.50 16.11
C MET A 144 -6.11 8.04 16.07
N ARG A 145 -7.07 7.72 15.20
CA ARG A 145 -7.60 6.35 15.02
C ARG A 145 -6.51 5.33 14.69
N LYS A 146 -5.50 5.69 13.88
CA LYS A 146 -4.33 4.84 13.60
C LYS A 146 -3.49 4.60 14.86
N ILE A 147 -3.17 5.66 15.62
CA ILE A 147 -2.43 5.57 16.88
C ILE A 147 -3.14 4.63 17.88
N GLY A 148 -4.48 4.61 17.89
CA GLY A 148 -5.25 3.80 18.83
C GLY A 148 -5.50 2.36 18.47
N ARG A 149 -5.53 2.03 17.18
CA ARG A 149 -5.82 0.65 16.75
C ARG A 149 -4.69 -0.33 17.03
N ARG A 150 -3.46 0.14 17.28
CA ARG A 150 -2.29 -0.73 17.41
C ARG A 150 -1.76 -0.74 18.84
N LYS A 151 -1.82 -1.89 19.49
CA LYS A 151 -1.06 -2.13 20.73
C LYS A 151 0.42 -1.91 20.42
N PHE A 152 1.10 -1.12 21.25
CA PHE A 152 2.53 -0.85 21.11
C PHE A 152 3.30 -2.17 20.94
N MET A 153 3.97 -2.32 19.79
CA MET A 153 4.73 -3.53 19.50
C MET A 153 5.93 -3.62 20.44
N ILE A 154 6.01 -4.73 21.16
CA ILE A 154 7.20 -5.12 21.92
C ILE A 154 8.33 -5.32 20.91
N LEU A 155 9.29 -4.39 20.90
CA LEU A 155 10.50 -4.51 20.08
C LEU A 155 11.28 -5.74 20.54
N VAL A 156 11.72 -6.59 19.59
CA VAL A 156 12.50 -7.82 19.84
C VAL A 156 13.54 -7.60 20.94
N GLU A 157 13.47 -8.37 22.02
CA GLU A 157 14.50 -8.29 23.06
C GLU A 157 15.82 -8.83 22.51
N PRO A 158 16.95 -8.10 22.68
CA PRO A 158 18.23 -8.65 22.30
C PRO A 158 18.46 -9.92 23.13
N PRO A 159 18.82 -11.05 22.50
CA PRO A 159 18.95 -12.32 23.20
C PRO A 159 19.99 -12.21 24.32
N SER A 160 19.81 -12.93 25.43
CA SER A 160 20.70 -12.85 26.61
C SER A 160 22.12 -13.36 26.30
N ASN A 161 22.22 -14.43 25.52
CA ASN A 161 23.47 -15.12 25.20
C ASN A 161 24.42 -14.28 24.34
N LEU A 162 25.72 -14.29 24.67
CA LEU A 162 26.78 -13.58 23.96
C LEU A 162 26.85 -13.94 22.46
N PHE A 163 26.69 -15.22 22.12
CA PHE A 163 26.67 -15.69 20.73
C PHE A 163 25.47 -15.12 19.97
N CYS A 164 24.26 -15.28 20.51
CA CYS A 164 23.04 -14.74 19.93
C CYS A 164 23.09 -13.20 19.78
N LYS A 165 23.71 -12.47 20.72
CA LYS A 165 23.94 -11.01 20.59
C LYS A 165 24.86 -10.66 19.43
N LYS A 166 25.92 -11.46 19.20
CA LYS A 166 26.80 -11.28 18.03
C LYS A 166 26.04 -11.56 16.74
N CYS A 167 25.27 -12.65 16.66
CA CYS A 167 24.40 -12.94 15.51
C CYS A 167 23.41 -11.80 15.26
N PHE A 168 22.75 -11.28 16.30
CA PHE A 168 21.83 -10.14 16.19
C PHE A 168 22.52 -8.89 15.64
N LYS A 169 23.76 -8.58 16.07
CA LYS A 169 24.55 -7.47 15.52
C LYS A 169 24.93 -7.68 14.06
N ILE A 170 25.24 -8.92 13.66
CA ILE A 170 25.55 -9.26 12.27
C ILE A 170 24.31 -9.05 11.39
N ILE A 171 23.14 -9.51 11.82
CA ILE A 171 21.87 -9.35 11.09
C ILE A 171 21.51 -7.87 10.87
N ASP A 172 21.68 -7.02 11.89
CA ASP A 172 21.36 -5.57 11.78
C ASP A 172 22.37 -4.79 10.90
N SER A 173 23.52 -5.41 10.59
CA SER A 173 24.57 -4.77 9.79
C SER A 173 24.14 -4.56 8.34
N TRP A 174 24.55 -3.42 7.77
CA TRP A 174 24.28 -3.10 6.36
C TRP A 174 24.97 -4.05 5.39
N TRP A 175 26.18 -4.52 5.73
CA TRP A 175 26.94 -5.48 4.93
C TRP A 175 26.26 -6.84 4.80
N PHE A 176 25.69 -7.36 5.90
CA PHE A 176 24.94 -8.60 5.86
C PHE A 176 23.74 -8.51 4.91
N ARG A 177 22.97 -7.41 5.00
CA ARG A 177 21.86 -7.15 4.06
C ARG A 177 22.29 -7.11 2.60
N ILE A 178 23.43 -6.46 2.30
CA ILE A 178 23.96 -6.41 0.94
C ILE A 178 24.48 -7.76 0.46
N ALA A 179 25.15 -8.52 1.32
CA ALA A 179 25.65 -9.85 0.96
C ALA A 179 24.50 -10.79 0.60
N SER A 180 23.44 -10.85 1.43
CA SER A 180 22.23 -11.60 1.12
C SER A 180 21.57 -11.13 -0.18
N PHE A 181 21.52 -9.81 -0.40
CA PHE A 181 20.97 -9.25 -1.63
C PHE A 181 21.74 -9.69 -2.89
N ILE A 182 23.08 -9.61 -2.88
CA ILE A 182 23.93 -10.03 -3.99
C ILE A 182 23.76 -11.53 -4.25
N LEU A 183 23.64 -12.33 -3.19
CA LEU A 183 23.42 -13.77 -3.28
C LEU A 183 22.11 -14.08 -4.01
N ILE A 184 21.01 -13.42 -3.63
CA ILE A 184 19.69 -13.57 -4.27
C ILE A 184 19.73 -13.15 -5.74
N CYS A 185 20.34 -12.00 -6.05
CA CYS A 185 20.43 -11.51 -7.43
C CYS A 185 21.23 -12.47 -8.32
N THR A 186 22.38 -12.92 -7.83
CA THR A 186 23.24 -13.84 -8.57
C THR A 186 22.52 -15.17 -8.79
N ASN A 187 21.86 -15.72 -7.76
CA ASN A 187 21.07 -16.94 -7.90
C ASN A 187 19.95 -16.78 -8.94
N THR A 188 19.25 -15.66 -8.93
CA THR A 188 18.18 -15.36 -9.90
C THR A 188 18.71 -15.26 -11.33
N ILE A 189 19.87 -14.63 -11.55
CA ILE A 189 20.52 -14.56 -12.86
C ILE A 189 20.87 -15.96 -13.37
N ILE A 190 21.36 -16.84 -12.49
CA ILE A 190 21.68 -18.23 -12.84
C ILE A 190 20.41 -19.03 -13.20
N VAL A 191 19.28 -18.80 -12.51
CA VAL A 191 17.99 -19.40 -12.87
C VAL A 191 17.52 -18.88 -14.22
N ALA A 192 17.63 -17.57 -14.48
CA ALA A 192 17.27 -16.94 -15.74
C ALA A 192 18.15 -17.37 -16.93
N ALA A 193 19.39 -17.80 -16.68
CA ALA A 193 20.30 -18.33 -17.70
C ALA A 193 19.90 -19.74 -18.20
N SER A 194 18.88 -20.38 -17.62
CA SER A 194 18.34 -21.64 -18.13
C SER A 194 17.61 -21.41 -19.47
N SER A 195 17.68 -22.39 -20.38
CA SER A 195 17.05 -22.29 -21.70
C SER A 195 16.44 -23.62 -22.12
N TYR A 196 15.39 -23.56 -22.93
CA TYR A 196 14.79 -24.75 -23.55
C TYR A 196 15.82 -25.43 -24.46
N LYS A 197 16.03 -26.74 -24.30
CA LYS A 197 17.06 -27.55 -24.98
C LYS A 197 18.51 -27.11 -24.70
N ILE A 198 18.82 -26.89 -23.43
CA ILE A 198 20.19 -26.66 -22.99
C ILE A 198 21.07 -27.92 -23.16
N SER A 199 22.35 -27.74 -23.54
CA SER A 199 23.27 -28.88 -23.64
C SER A 199 23.52 -29.51 -22.26
N HIS A 200 23.71 -30.84 -22.22
CA HIS A 200 23.93 -31.57 -20.97
C HIS A 200 25.08 -31.00 -20.12
N THR A 201 26.16 -30.56 -20.77
CA THR A 201 27.31 -29.93 -20.08
C THR A 201 26.90 -28.62 -19.42
N LYS A 202 26.20 -27.73 -20.14
CA LYS A 202 25.73 -26.45 -19.59
C LYS A 202 24.70 -26.65 -18.49
N ALA A 203 23.79 -27.62 -18.65
CA ALA A 203 22.81 -27.99 -17.62
C ALA A 203 23.50 -28.46 -16.33
N ARG A 204 24.51 -29.33 -16.45
CA ARG A 204 25.28 -29.83 -15.30
C ARG A 204 26.06 -28.71 -14.61
N THR A 205 26.68 -27.81 -15.38
CA THR A 205 27.39 -26.65 -14.82
C THR A 205 26.45 -25.71 -14.08
N LEU A 206 25.31 -25.34 -14.68
CA LEU A 206 24.31 -24.50 -14.02
C LEU A 206 23.74 -25.18 -12.77
N HIS A 207 23.52 -26.49 -12.80
CA HIS A 207 23.06 -27.24 -11.63
C HIS A 207 24.09 -27.21 -10.49
N LEU A 208 25.37 -27.40 -10.80
CA LEU A 208 26.46 -27.33 -9.81
C LEU A 208 26.59 -25.92 -9.21
N ILE A 209 26.45 -24.89 -10.05
CA ILE A 209 26.45 -23.49 -9.60
C ILE A 209 25.23 -23.24 -8.70
N GLN A 210 24.02 -23.69 -9.08
CA GLN A 210 22.83 -23.55 -8.23
C GLN A 210 22.99 -24.28 -6.88
N TYR A 211 23.62 -25.46 -6.89
CA TYR A 211 23.91 -26.24 -5.69
C TYR A 211 24.83 -25.48 -4.72
N SER A 212 25.80 -24.73 -5.23
CA SER A 212 26.75 -24.03 -4.37
C SER A 212 26.12 -22.90 -3.54
N PHE A 213 24.94 -22.40 -3.91
CA PHE A 213 24.23 -21.35 -3.16
C PHE A 213 23.55 -21.85 -1.87
N ILE A 214 23.24 -23.15 -1.77
CA ILE A 214 22.45 -23.70 -0.66
C ILE A 214 23.14 -23.55 0.71
N PRO A 215 24.45 -23.84 0.86
CA PRO A 215 25.13 -23.63 2.13
C PRO A 215 25.11 -22.17 2.60
N PHE A 216 25.16 -21.21 1.66
CA PHE A 216 25.08 -19.79 2.00
C PHE A 216 23.69 -19.42 2.55
N TYR A 217 22.62 -19.92 1.93
CA TYR A 217 21.26 -19.72 2.44
C TYR A 217 21.04 -20.41 3.79
N LEU A 218 21.59 -21.61 3.99
CA LEU A 218 21.54 -22.29 5.29
C LEU A 218 22.25 -21.46 6.37
N LEU A 219 23.45 -20.96 6.06
CA LEU A 219 24.20 -20.12 6.98
C LEU A 219 23.42 -18.84 7.33
N GLU A 220 22.82 -18.19 6.33
CA GLU A 220 21.96 -17.03 6.55
C GLU A 220 20.78 -17.36 7.49
N CYS A 221 20.04 -18.44 7.20
CA CYS A 221 18.93 -18.89 8.03
C CYS A 221 19.36 -19.20 9.47
N LEU A 222 20.47 -19.90 9.66
CA LEU A 222 21.00 -20.23 10.99
C LEU A 222 21.37 -18.97 11.77
N ILE A 223 22.08 -18.01 11.13
CA ILE A 223 22.42 -16.72 11.75
C ILE A 223 21.14 -16.00 12.18
N LYS A 224 20.14 -15.90 11.28
CA LYS A 224 18.85 -15.24 11.55
C LYS A 224 18.08 -15.92 12.70
N ILE A 225 17.99 -17.25 12.73
CA ILE A 225 17.33 -18.01 13.81
C ILE A 225 18.04 -17.77 15.15
N CYS A 226 19.38 -17.81 15.17
CA CYS A 226 20.16 -17.59 16.40
C CYS A 226 20.04 -16.16 16.94
N GLY A 227 19.93 -15.17 16.06
CA GLY A 227 19.83 -13.76 16.45
C GLY A 227 18.41 -13.29 16.79
N LEU A 228 17.39 -13.75 16.06
CA LEU A 228 15.99 -13.31 16.21
C LEU A 228 15.14 -14.25 17.09
N GLY A 229 15.56 -15.51 17.27
CA GLY A 229 14.82 -16.51 18.04
C GLY A 229 13.38 -16.68 17.52
N LYS A 230 12.39 -16.59 18.43
CA LYS A 230 10.96 -16.72 18.08
C LYS A 230 10.47 -15.66 17.08
N HIS A 231 11.15 -14.53 16.96
CA HIS A 231 10.75 -13.47 16.03
C HIS A 231 11.09 -13.80 14.57
N TYR A 232 11.97 -14.77 14.32
CA TYR A 232 12.24 -15.29 12.97
C TYR A 232 10.95 -15.74 12.28
N PHE A 233 10.12 -16.51 12.99
CA PHE A 233 8.85 -17.05 12.50
C PHE A 233 7.69 -16.02 12.42
N LYS A 234 7.96 -14.73 12.66
CA LYS A 234 6.95 -13.67 12.46
C LYS A 234 7.10 -12.97 11.11
N ASP A 235 8.27 -13.08 10.50
CA ASP A 235 8.57 -12.44 9.22
C ASP A 235 8.37 -13.44 8.08
N ILE A 236 7.48 -13.08 7.14
CA ILE A 236 7.05 -13.94 6.03
C ILE A 236 8.25 -14.29 5.13
N PHE A 237 9.17 -13.34 4.92
CA PHE A 237 10.33 -13.57 4.06
C PHE A 237 11.32 -14.56 4.69
N ASN A 238 11.50 -14.49 6.01
CA ASN A 238 12.33 -15.46 6.72
C ASN A 238 11.71 -16.87 6.72
N ILE A 239 10.38 -16.97 6.83
CA ILE A 239 9.68 -18.27 6.68
C ILE A 239 9.86 -18.82 5.27
N GLN A 240 9.75 -17.97 4.24
CA GLN A 240 9.97 -18.35 2.85
C GLN A 240 11.40 -18.88 2.62
N ASP A 241 12.43 -18.22 3.17
CA ASP A 241 13.82 -18.68 3.11
C ASP A 241 13.96 -20.11 3.67
N LEU A 242 13.34 -20.36 4.84
CA LEU A 242 13.34 -21.67 5.50
C LEU A 242 12.58 -22.73 4.69
N CYS A 243 11.36 -22.43 4.22
CA CYS A 243 10.58 -23.34 3.39
C CYS A 243 11.36 -23.73 2.13
N THR A 244 12.08 -22.79 1.53
CA THR A 244 12.85 -23.07 0.33
C THR A 244 14.03 -23.99 0.57
N PHE A 245 14.71 -23.80 1.69
CA PHE A 245 15.75 -24.74 2.10
C PHE A 245 15.17 -26.15 2.34
N VAL A 246 14.04 -26.26 3.05
CA VAL A 246 13.41 -27.55 3.38
C VAL A 246 12.94 -28.29 2.13
N VAL A 247 12.23 -27.62 1.21
CA VAL A 247 11.75 -28.24 -0.04
C VAL A 247 12.92 -28.69 -0.91
N TYR A 248 14.03 -27.94 -0.93
CA TYR A 248 15.23 -28.36 -1.63
C TYR A 248 15.79 -29.68 -1.09
N ILE A 249 15.97 -29.78 0.24
CA ILE A 249 16.51 -30.99 0.88
C ILE A 249 15.58 -32.20 0.66
N ILE A 250 14.27 -32.01 0.82
CA ILE A 250 13.28 -33.05 0.52
C ILE A 250 13.40 -33.49 -0.94
N GLY A 251 13.58 -32.54 -1.86
CA GLY A 251 13.78 -32.82 -3.27
C GLY A 251 14.96 -33.74 -3.56
N GLU A 252 16.11 -33.47 -2.95
CA GLU A 252 17.29 -34.32 -3.15
C GLU A 252 17.16 -35.70 -2.50
N ILE A 253 16.54 -35.78 -1.33
CA ILE A 253 16.28 -37.06 -0.67
C ILE A 253 15.34 -37.91 -1.56
N VAL A 254 14.28 -37.31 -2.10
CA VAL A 254 13.34 -37.99 -3.00
C VAL A 254 14.03 -38.42 -4.30
N HIS A 255 14.86 -37.56 -4.89
CA HIS A 255 15.64 -37.86 -6.09
C HIS A 255 16.53 -39.10 -5.89
N ASN A 256 17.25 -39.16 -4.77
CA ASN A 256 18.19 -40.23 -4.46
C ASN A 256 17.50 -41.55 -4.10
N ILE A 257 16.30 -41.52 -3.52
CA ILE A 257 15.58 -42.73 -3.09
C ILE A 257 14.73 -43.34 -4.20
N PHE A 258 13.98 -42.51 -4.94
CA PHE A 258 12.93 -43.00 -5.84
C PHE A 258 13.30 -42.98 -7.33
N GLY A 259 14.48 -42.47 -7.68
CA GLY A 259 14.73 -42.02 -9.05
C GLY A 259 13.81 -40.86 -9.41
N THR A 260 13.91 -40.29 -10.62
CA THR A 260 13.15 -39.08 -10.98
C THR A 260 11.84 -39.38 -11.69
N PRO A 261 10.68 -39.45 -11.01
CA PRO A 261 9.43 -39.18 -11.72
C PRO A 261 9.46 -37.73 -12.20
N ALA A 262 9.16 -37.50 -13.48
CA ALA A 262 9.22 -36.19 -14.13
C ALA A 262 8.45 -35.09 -13.36
N ASN A 263 7.38 -35.48 -12.65
CA ASN A 263 6.54 -34.60 -11.84
C ASN A 263 7.28 -34.03 -10.61
N VAL A 264 8.18 -34.81 -9.99
CA VAL A 264 8.99 -34.33 -8.85
C VAL A 264 10.05 -33.35 -9.35
N CYS A 265 10.67 -33.62 -10.50
CA CYS A 265 11.57 -32.65 -11.13
C CYS A 265 10.84 -31.33 -11.44
N ALA A 266 9.66 -31.38 -12.05
CA ALA A 266 8.85 -30.20 -12.34
C ALA A 266 8.46 -29.42 -11.07
N PHE A 267 8.08 -30.12 -10.00
CA PHE A 267 7.77 -29.50 -8.71
C PHE A 267 8.98 -28.82 -8.07
N LEU A 268 10.16 -29.44 -8.12
CA LEU A 268 11.40 -28.85 -7.62
C LEU A 268 11.85 -27.65 -8.46
N PHE A 269 11.66 -27.68 -9.78
CA PHE A 269 11.88 -26.51 -10.65
C PHE A 269 10.92 -25.37 -10.31
N ALA A 270 9.63 -25.66 -10.07
CA ALA A 270 8.66 -24.65 -9.66
C ALA A 270 9.04 -23.99 -8.33
N PHE A 271 9.59 -24.76 -7.38
CA PHE A 271 10.06 -24.21 -6.12
C PHE A 271 11.35 -23.40 -6.27
N ARG A 272 12.20 -23.65 -7.27
CA ARG A 272 13.34 -22.76 -7.58
C ARG A 272 12.87 -21.37 -8.02
N ILE A 273 11.69 -21.25 -8.63
CA ILE A 273 11.11 -19.97 -9.05
C ILE A 273 10.65 -19.13 -7.86
N THR A 274 10.28 -19.74 -6.72
CA THR A 274 9.85 -18.97 -5.53
C THR A 274 10.96 -18.08 -4.97
N ARG A 275 12.24 -18.40 -5.26
CA ARG A 275 13.39 -17.55 -4.95
C ARG A 275 13.32 -16.16 -5.57
N VAL A 276 12.62 -16.00 -6.70
CA VAL A 276 12.40 -14.69 -7.31
C VAL A 276 11.61 -13.77 -6.37
N PHE A 277 10.75 -14.31 -5.51
CA PHE A 277 10.04 -13.52 -4.50
C PHE A 277 10.98 -12.99 -3.40
N ASP A 278 12.17 -13.55 -3.21
CA ASP A 278 13.18 -12.99 -2.29
C ASP A 278 13.64 -11.60 -2.78
N LEU A 279 13.54 -11.32 -4.08
CA LEU A 279 13.77 -9.96 -4.62
C LEU A 279 12.79 -8.93 -4.06
N LEU A 280 11.64 -9.32 -3.49
CA LEU A 280 10.75 -8.37 -2.83
C LEU A 280 11.39 -7.71 -1.59
N GLN A 281 12.41 -8.35 -1.00
CA GLN A 281 13.25 -7.74 0.05
C GLN A 281 14.01 -6.49 -0.46
N LEU A 282 14.10 -6.26 -1.77
CA LEU A 282 14.60 -5.01 -2.39
C LEU A 282 13.86 -3.77 -1.89
N THR A 283 12.61 -3.92 -1.47
CA THR A 283 11.83 -2.82 -0.92
C THR A 283 12.47 -2.21 0.32
N ASP A 284 13.23 -2.99 1.10
CA ASP A 284 13.93 -2.43 2.26
C ASP A 284 15.09 -1.51 1.86
N VAL A 285 15.64 -1.71 0.66
CA VAL A 285 16.73 -0.90 0.10
C VAL A 285 16.18 0.31 -0.67
N PHE A 286 15.21 0.08 -1.57
CA PHE A 286 14.67 1.11 -2.46
C PHE A 286 13.35 1.67 -1.97
N VAL A 287 13.41 2.90 -1.43
CA VAL A 287 12.25 3.62 -0.89
C VAL A 287 11.10 3.73 -1.88
N SER A 288 11.37 3.99 -3.17
CA SER A 288 10.34 4.13 -4.20
C SER A 288 9.65 2.79 -4.52
N LEU A 289 10.41 1.70 -4.63
CA LEU A 289 9.85 0.36 -4.88
C LEU A 289 8.97 -0.10 -3.71
N ARG A 290 9.37 0.24 -2.48
CA ARG A 290 8.59 -0.04 -1.28
C ARG A 290 7.23 0.62 -1.26
N LEU A 291 7.16 1.88 -1.70
CA LEU A 291 5.89 2.59 -1.80
C LEU A 291 4.94 1.88 -2.78
N LEU A 292 5.45 1.53 -3.96
CA LEU A 292 4.69 0.79 -4.97
C LEU A 292 4.21 -0.55 -4.43
N MET A 293 5.10 -1.33 -3.82
CA MET A 293 4.75 -2.64 -3.27
C MET A 293 3.77 -2.57 -2.11
N TYR A 294 3.94 -1.62 -1.19
CA TYR A 294 2.99 -1.40 -0.11
C TYR A 294 1.60 -1.09 -0.65
N ALA A 295 1.51 -0.20 -1.65
CA ALA A 295 0.26 0.14 -2.29
C ALA A 295 -0.40 -1.05 -2.99
N THR A 296 0.40 -1.86 -3.71
CA THR A 296 -0.09 -3.09 -4.34
C THR A 296 -0.60 -4.08 -3.31
N ILE A 297 0.17 -4.40 -2.26
CA ILE A 297 -0.22 -5.38 -1.23
C ILE A 297 -1.45 -4.91 -0.46
N ALA A 298 -1.51 -3.63 -0.08
CA ALA A 298 -2.66 -3.06 0.62
C ALA A 298 -3.96 -3.16 -0.20
N SER A 299 -3.86 -3.18 -1.53
CA SER A 299 -5.04 -3.32 -2.42
C SER A 299 -5.54 -4.76 -2.55
N ILE A 300 -4.71 -5.78 -2.30
CA ILE A 300 -5.04 -7.21 -2.54
C ILE A 300 -6.34 -7.64 -1.86
N PRO A 301 -6.60 -7.35 -0.56
CA PRO A 301 -7.83 -7.81 0.09
C PRO A 301 -9.10 -7.30 -0.59
N SER A 302 -9.10 -6.03 -1.01
CA SER A 302 -10.22 -5.43 -1.74
C SER A 302 -10.37 -6.04 -3.13
N LEU A 303 -9.26 -6.38 -3.80
CA LEU A 303 -9.29 -7.05 -5.10
C LEU A 303 -9.83 -8.47 -5.02
N LEU A 304 -9.53 -9.22 -3.95
CA LEU A 304 -10.07 -10.57 -3.77
C LEU A 304 -11.61 -10.59 -3.73
N ASN A 305 -12.23 -9.56 -3.13
CA ASN A 305 -13.69 -9.43 -3.13
C ASN A 305 -14.24 -9.23 -4.55
N LEU A 306 -13.55 -8.46 -5.39
CA LEU A 306 -13.94 -8.28 -6.80
C LEU A 306 -13.70 -9.53 -7.63
N CYS A 307 -12.58 -10.23 -7.40
CA CYS A 307 -12.30 -11.50 -8.05
C CYS A 307 -13.37 -12.56 -7.69
N LEU A 308 -13.83 -12.58 -6.43
CA LEU A 308 -14.92 -13.45 -6.01
C LEU A 308 -16.24 -13.11 -6.73
N LEU A 309 -16.58 -11.82 -6.82
CA LEU A 309 -17.74 -11.37 -7.57
C LEU A 309 -17.65 -11.76 -9.05
N LEU A 310 -16.51 -11.54 -9.68
CA LEU A 310 -16.25 -11.93 -11.06
C LEU A 310 -16.38 -13.44 -11.24
N PHE A 311 -15.85 -14.23 -10.30
CA PHE A 311 -15.95 -15.68 -10.32
C PHE A 311 -17.41 -16.16 -10.22
N ILE A 312 -18.24 -15.54 -9.38
CA ILE A 312 -19.67 -15.85 -9.28
C ILE A 312 -20.37 -15.60 -10.62
N ILE A 313 -20.11 -14.46 -11.27
CA ILE A 313 -20.67 -14.15 -12.59
C ILE A 313 -20.22 -15.18 -13.62
N HIS A 314 -18.92 -15.51 -13.66
CA HIS A 314 -18.40 -16.55 -14.55
C HIS A 314 -19.08 -17.89 -14.32
N PHE A 315 -19.29 -18.27 -13.06
CA PHE A 315 -19.92 -19.53 -12.70
C PHE A 315 -21.36 -19.62 -13.19
N ILE A 316 -22.14 -18.54 -13.03
CA ILE A 316 -23.51 -18.44 -13.54
C ILE A 316 -23.52 -18.57 -15.08
N TYR A 317 -22.68 -17.80 -15.77
CA TYR A 317 -22.59 -17.85 -17.24
C TYR A 317 -22.04 -19.18 -17.75
N ALA A 318 -21.19 -19.88 -16.98
CA ALA A 318 -20.70 -21.20 -17.36
C ALA A 318 -21.84 -22.23 -17.35
N ILE A 319 -22.70 -22.21 -16.31
CA ILE A 319 -23.87 -23.09 -16.24
C ILE A 319 -24.85 -22.80 -17.39
N VAL A 320 -25.15 -21.52 -17.62
CA VAL A 320 -26.02 -21.09 -18.72
C VAL A 320 -25.41 -21.48 -20.08
N GLY A 321 -24.10 -21.28 -20.24
CA GLY A 321 -23.38 -21.62 -21.46
C GLY A 321 -23.38 -23.13 -21.76
N ILE A 322 -23.23 -23.98 -20.75
CA ILE A 322 -23.37 -25.44 -20.90
C ILE A 322 -24.80 -25.80 -21.34
N ALA A 323 -25.80 -25.21 -20.68
CA ALA A 323 -27.19 -25.49 -21.00
C ALA A 323 -27.59 -25.08 -22.43
N LEU A 324 -27.02 -23.97 -22.93
CA LEU A 324 -27.33 -23.45 -24.27
C LEU A 324 -26.45 -24.04 -25.37
N PHE A 325 -25.18 -24.32 -25.09
CA PHE A 325 -24.15 -24.57 -26.11
C PHE A 325 -23.35 -25.86 -25.91
N GLY A 326 -23.67 -26.68 -24.91
CA GLY A 326 -22.92 -27.90 -24.59
C GLY A 326 -22.88 -28.96 -25.70
N TYR A 327 -23.82 -28.90 -26.65
CA TYR A 327 -23.92 -29.85 -27.76
C TYR A 327 -23.49 -29.27 -29.12
N VAL A 328 -23.11 -27.99 -29.16
CA VAL A 328 -22.71 -27.32 -30.41
C VAL A 328 -21.47 -27.99 -30.98
N LYS A 329 -21.50 -28.32 -32.27
CA LYS A 329 -20.38 -28.96 -32.97
C LYS A 329 -19.13 -28.09 -32.89
N HIS A 330 -17.99 -28.72 -32.67
CA HIS A 330 -16.69 -28.02 -32.71
C HIS A 330 -16.45 -27.43 -34.10
N SER A 331 -16.15 -26.13 -34.14
CA SER A 331 -15.85 -25.40 -35.37
C SER A 331 -14.92 -24.25 -35.08
N GLY A 332 -13.81 -24.20 -35.81
CA GLY A 332 -12.80 -23.15 -35.72
C GLY A 332 -12.27 -23.00 -34.29
N TYR A 333 -12.75 -21.96 -33.60
CA TYR A 333 -12.30 -21.60 -32.26
C TYR A 333 -12.88 -22.50 -31.16
N LEU A 334 -14.03 -23.14 -31.41
CA LEU A 334 -14.58 -24.15 -30.51
C LEU A 334 -13.95 -25.50 -30.83
N ASN A 335 -13.21 -26.05 -29.87
CA ASN A 335 -12.47 -27.31 -30.02
C ASN A 335 -12.56 -28.15 -28.74
N THR A 336 -11.82 -29.26 -28.69
CA THR A 336 -11.82 -30.19 -27.55
C THR A 336 -11.41 -29.57 -26.21
N GLN A 337 -10.66 -28.47 -26.23
CA GLN A 337 -10.19 -27.77 -25.03
C GLN A 337 -10.97 -26.48 -24.74
N SER A 338 -11.52 -25.84 -25.76
CA SER A 338 -12.27 -24.58 -25.70
C SER A 338 -13.72 -24.82 -26.13
N ASN A 339 -14.57 -25.24 -25.20
CA ASN A 339 -15.98 -25.54 -25.45
C ASN A 339 -16.85 -25.36 -24.21
N PHE A 340 -18.16 -25.56 -24.38
CA PHE A 340 -19.17 -25.49 -23.31
C PHE A 340 -19.67 -26.88 -22.87
N GLU A 341 -18.92 -27.96 -23.10
CA GLU A 341 -19.33 -29.32 -22.72
C GLU A 341 -19.20 -29.57 -21.20
N ARG A 342 -18.14 -28.99 -20.61
CA ARG A 342 -17.80 -29.14 -19.18
C ARG A 342 -17.61 -27.77 -18.55
N ILE A 343 -17.91 -27.67 -17.26
CA ILE A 343 -17.79 -26.41 -16.52
C ILE A 343 -16.37 -25.84 -16.51
N GLN A 344 -15.33 -26.68 -16.48
CA GLN A 344 -13.94 -26.23 -16.54
C GLN A 344 -13.61 -25.58 -17.89
N ASN A 345 -14.02 -26.21 -19.00
CA ASN A 345 -13.81 -25.67 -20.34
C ASN A 345 -14.63 -24.39 -20.54
N ALA A 346 -15.88 -24.36 -20.09
CA ALA A 346 -16.74 -23.19 -20.15
C ALA A 346 -16.15 -22.02 -19.36
N LEU A 347 -15.62 -22.27 -18.15
CA LEU A 347 -14.94 -21.26 -17.33
C LEU A 347 -13.67 -20.73 -18.02
N LEU A 348 -12.88 -21.58 -18.70
CA LEU A 348 -11.70 -21.13 -19.45
C LEU A 348 -12.07 -20.27 -20.66
N VAL A 349 -13.11 -20.65 -21.39
CA VAL A 349 -13.64 -19.85 -22.51
C VAL A 349 -14.12 -18.50 -21.99
N LEU A 350 -14.94 -18.47 -20.93
CA LEU A 350 -15.44 -17.23 -20.33
C LEU A 350 -14.33 -16.36 -19.73
N PHE A 351 -13.30 -16.97 -19.14
CA PHE A 351 -12.13 -16.25 -18.64
C PHE A 351 -11.43 -15.49 -19.77
N ARG A 352 -11.25 -16.13 -20.93
CA ARG A 352 -10.73 -15.45 -22.13
C ARG A 352 -11.68 -14.36 -22.63
N LEU A 353 -12.99 -14.60 -22.61
CA LEU A 353 -13.98 -13.62 -23.05
C LEU A 353 -14.10 -12.39 -22.14
N THR A 354 -13.61 -12.46 -20.89
CA THR A 354 -13.61 -11.32 -19.95
C THR A 354 -12.80 -10.14 -20.46
N THR A 355 -11.70 -10.41 -21.17
CA THR A 355 -10.90 -9.37 -21.83
C THR A 355 -11.49 -8.95 -23.19
N SER A 356 -12.64 -9.51 -23.57
CA SER A 356 -13.27 -9.37 -24.90
C SER A 356 -12.38 -9.81 -26.06
N GLU A 357 -11.42 -10.70 -25.83
CA GLU A 357 -10.53 -11.17 -26.89
C GLU A 357 -11.12 -12.38 -27.63
N GLY A 358 -11.24 -12.28 -28.95
CA GLY A 358 -11.66 -13.37 -29.82
C GLY A 358 -13.09 -13.84 -29.60
N TRP A 359 -13.94 -12.98 -29.04
CA TRP A 359 -15.34 -13.26 -28.79
C TRP A 359 -16.13 -13.43 -30.09
N GLU A 360 -15.72 -12.76 -31.16
CA GLU A 360 -16.31 -12.83 -32.49
C GLU A 360 -16.16 -14.24 -33.09
N LYS A 361 -15.03 -14.91 -32.81
CA LYS A 361 -14.77 -16.28 -33.27
C LYS A 361 -15.56 -17.30 -32.46
N VAL A 362 -15.74 -17.05 -31.16
CA VAL A 362 -16.65 -17.85 -30.32
C VAL A 362 -18.09 -17.64 -30.79
N TYR A 363 -18.50 -16.42 -31.12
CA TYR A 363 -19.83 -16.12 -31.65
C TYR A 363 -20.09 -16.85 -32.97
N GLU A 364 -19.13 -16.85 -33.90
CA GLU A 364 -19.22 -17.62 -35.16
C GLU A 364 -19.36 -19.12 -34.88
N GLY A 365 -18.55 -19.68 -33.98
CA GLY A 365 -18.64 -21.09 -33.58
C GLY A 365 -19.95 -21.46 -32.88
N LEU A 366 -20.56 -20.55 -32.11
CA LEU A 366 -21.85 -20.77 -31.45
C LEU A 366 -23.05 -20.57 -32.38
N SER A 367 -22.83 -20.03 -33.57
CA SER A 367 -23.86 -19.67 -34.55
C SER A 367 -23.79 -20.53 -35.83
N ILE A 368 -23.25 -21.75 -35.75
CA ILE A 368 -23.14 -22.65 -36.90
C ILE A 368 -24.53 -23.09 -37.35
N GLU A 369 -24.76 -23.01 -38.65
CA GLU A 369 -26.00 -23.42 -39.34
C GLU A 369 -25.73 -24.56 -40.35
N PRO A 370 -26.76 -25.28 -40.82
CA PRO A 370 -26.62 -26.28 -41.88
C PRO A 370 -26.00 -25.67 -43.16
N PRO A 371 -25.12 -26.39 -43.89
CA PRO A 371 -24.81 -27.82 -43.82
C PRO A 371 -23.68 -28.21 -42.84
N GLN A 372 -23.11 -27.26 -42.09
CA GLN A 372 -21.94 -27.52 -41.23
C GLN A 372 -22.31 -28.30 -39.95
N CYS A 373 -23.58 -28.23 -39.55
CA CYS A 373 -24.17 -28.96 -38.43
C CYS A 373 -25.38 -29.80 -38.89
N VAL A 374 -25.84 -30.71 -38.03
CA VAL A 374 -26.97 -31.61 -38.25
C VAL A 374 -28.07 -31.29 -37.24
N TYR A 375 -29.25 -30.98 -37.76
CA TYR A 375 -30.45 -30.79 -36.96
C TYR A 375 -31.20 -32.12 -36.86
N HIS A 376 -31.16 -32.77 -35.69
CA HIS A 376 -31.89 -34.01 -35.44
C HIS A 376 -33.32 -33.68 -34.96
N ILE A 377 -34.30 -33.88 -35.85
CA ILE A 377 -35.72 -33.55 -35.61
C ILE A 377 -36.49 -34.74 -35.00
N TYR A 378 -36.02 -35.97 -35.19
CA TYR A 378 -36.84 -37.19 -35.09
C TYR A 378 -36.56 -38.11 -33.91
N THR A 379 -35.77 -37.69 -32.93
CA THR A 379 -35.63 -38.43 -31.67
C THR A 379 -36.14 -37.56 -30.54
N ASP A 380 -36.84 -38.15 -29.56
CA ASP A 380 -37.34 -37.50 -28.33
C ASP A 380 -36.23 -36.87 -27.44
N HIS A 381 -35.02 -36.73 -27.98
CA HIS A 381 -33.86 -36.10 -27.37
C HIS A 381 -33.48 -34.84 -28.15
N ILE A 382 -34.10 -33.71 -27.76
CA ILE A 382 -33.76 -32.33 -28.17
C ILE A 382 -32.25 -32.05 -28.05
N TRP A 383 -31.57 -32.77 -27.14
CA TRP A 383 -30.14 -32.71 -26.84
C TRP A 383 -29.22 -33.39 -27.88
N THR A 384 -29.74 -33.89 -29.00
CA THR A 384 -28.93 -34.53 -30.05
C THR A 384 -28.61 -33.61 -31.23
N SER A 385 -29.24 -32.44 -31.33
CA SER A 385 -28.86 -31.45 -32.34
C SER A 385 -27.54 -30.77 -31.97
N ASN A 386 -26.64 -30.65 -32.95
CA ASN A 386 -25.34 -30.01 -32.77
C ASN A 386 -25.22 -28.65 -33.50
N CYS A 387 -26.36 -28.07 -33.89
CA CYS A 387 -26.45 -26.74 -34.49
C CYS A 387 -26.44 -25.64 -33.42
N GLY A 388 -25.91 -24.48 -33.81
CA GLY A 388 -25.90 -23.28 -32.98
C GLY A 388 -27.22 -22.52 -33.02
N ASN A 389 -27.38 -21.56 -32.11
CA ASN A 389 -28.48 -20.59 -32.16
C ASN A 389 -27.90 -19.17 -32.14
N LYS A 390 -27.92 -18.52 -33.31
CA LYS A 390 -27.32 -17.20 -33.53
C LYS A 390 -27.87 -16.11 -32.60
N VAL A 391 -29.17 -16.15 -32.29
CA VAL A 391 -29.80 -15.14 -31.41
C VAL A 391 -29.42 -15.38 -29.95
N ALA A 392 -29.50 -16.63 -29.49
CA ALA A 392 -29.09 -16.99 -28.13
C ALA A 392 -27.61 -16.69 -27.89
N ALA A 393 -26.74 -17.02 -28.87
CA ALA A 393 -25.31 -16.72 -28.83
C ALA A 393 -25.03 -15.21 -28.77
N ALA A 394 -25.76 -14.41 -29.54
CA ALA A 394 -25.61 -12.95 -29.51
C ALA A 394 -25.99 -12.38 -28.13
N ILE A 395 -27.16 -12.75 -27.60
CA ILE A 395 -27.64 -12.27 -26.29
C ILE A 395 -26.68 -12.70 -25.18
N PHE A 396 -26.26 -13.97 -25.18
CA PHE A 396 -25.33 -14.51 -24.19
C PHE A 396 -23.98 -13.76 -24.18
N LEU A 397 -23.36 -13.58 -25.36
CA LEU A 397 -22.05 -12.95 -25.44
C LEU A 397 -22.10 -11.44 -25.20
N VAL A 398 -23.09 -10.74 -25.76
CA VAL A 398 -23.25 -9.29 -25.55
C VAL A 398 -23.54 -8.99 -24.08
N SER A 399 -24.43 -9.75 -23.43
CA SER A 399 -24.69 -9.58 -21.99
C SER A 399 -23.47 -9.91 -21.13
N PHE A 400 -22.73 -10.98 -21.45
CA PHE A 400 -21.51 -11.35 -20.73
C PHE A 400 -20.43 -10.26 -20.82
N ILE A 401 -20.15 -9.76 -22.02
CA ILE A 401 -19.16 -8.70 -22.26
C ILE A 401 -19.58 -7.40 -21.55
N PHE A 402 -20.87 -7.05 -21.59
CA PHE A 402 -21.38 -5.88 -20.87
C PHE A 402 -21.11 -5.96 -19.36
N TRP A 403 -21.45 -7.09 -18.73
CA TRP A 403 -21.24 -7.27 -17.28
C TRP A 403 -19.76 -7.36 -16.89
N THR A 404 -18.95 -8.08 -17.66
CA THR A 404 -17.55 -8.33 -17.32
C THR A 404 -16.62 -7.21 -17.75
N ASN A 405 -16.59 -6.89 -19.04
CA ASN A 405 -15.64 -5.93 -19.61
C ASN A 405 -16.06 -4.48 -19.34
N ILE A 406 -17.32 -4.12 -19.59
CA ILE A 406 -17.77 -2.71 -19.47
C ILE A 406 -18.02 -2.32 -18.01
N ILE A 407 -18.58 -3.20 -17.19
CA ILE A 407 -18.86 -2.88 -15.79
C ILE A 407 -17.72 -3.34 -14.89
N LEU A 408 -17.44 -4.65 -14.83
CA LEU A 408 -16.59 -5.19 -13.77
C LEU A 408 -15.11 -4.81 -13.92
N VAL A 409 -14.53 -4.86 -15.11
CA VAL A 409 -13.14 -4.41 -15.34
C VAL A 409 -12.99 -2.91 -15.04
N ASN A 410 -13.99 -2.09 -15.38
CA ASN A 410 -13.95 -0.66 -15.10
C ASN A 410 -14.10 -0.33 -13.61
N ILE A 411 -14.94 -1.06 -12.88
CA ILE A 411 -15.00 -1.00 -11.41
C ILE A 411 -13.68 -1.49 -10.79
N PHE A 412 -13.06 -2.53 -11.35
CA PHE A 412 -11.78 -3.04 -10.90
C PHE A 412 -10.68 -1.98 -11.01
N ILE A 413 -10.60 -1.27 -12.15
CA ILE A 413 -9.71 -0.12 -12.32
C ILE A 413 -10.02 0.97 -11.29
N ALA A 414 -11.31 1.29 -11.06
CA ALA A 414 -11.71 2.29 -10.07
C ALA A 414 -11.20 1.95 -8.66
N VAL A 415 -11.39 0.70 -8.25
CA VAL A 415 -10.99 0.19 -6.92
C VAL A 415 -9.47 0.18 -6.77
N ILE A 416 -8.73 -0.24 -7.80
CA ILE A 416 -7.26 -0.15 -7.80
C ILE A 416 -6.82 1.30 -7.63
N LEU A 417 -7.36 2.22 -8.41
CA LEU A 417 -6.97 3.63 -8.36
C LEU A 417 -7.27 4.25 -6.99
N ASP A 418 -8.39 3.90 -6.36
CA ASP A 418 -8.75 4.42 -5.04
C ASP A 418 -7.83 3.83 -3.94
N ASN A 419 -7.63 2.51 -3.93
CA ASN A 419 -6.75 1.84 -2.97
C ASN A 419 -5.29 2.30 -3.13
N TYR A 420 -4.81 2.46 -4.36
CA TYR A 420 -3.47 2.93 -4.65
C TYR A 420 -3.26 4.36 -4.14
N LYS A 421 -4.24 5.25 -4.35
CA LYS A 421 -4.21 6.62 -3.80
C LYS A 421 -4.25 6.61 -2.28
N ALA A 422 -5.10 5.78 -1.67
CA ALA A 422 -5.19 5.65 -0.22
C ALA A 422 -3.86 5.18 0.38
N ALA A 423 -3.24 4.15 -0.20
CA ALA A 423 -1.97 3.62 0.29
C ALA A 423 -0.81 4.62 0.12
N ILE A 424 -0.76 5.38 -0.98
CA ILE A 424 0.22 6.47 -1.14
C ILE A 424 0.01 7.54 -0.07
N SER A 425 -1.25 7.95 0.17
CA SER A 425 -1.56 8.93 1.20
C SER A 425 -1.17 8.45 2.60
N GLU A 426 -1.26 7.14 2.86
CA GLU A 426 -0.84 6.52 4.11
C GLU A 426 0.68 6.46 4.27
N GLU A 427 1.44 6.19 3.21
CA GLU A 427 2.91 6.20 3.29
C GLU A 427 3.50 7.64 3.33
N GLN A 428 2.75 8.64 2.87
CA GLN A 428 3.07 10.07 3.07
C GLN A 428 2.67 10.60 4.46
N ASP A 429 1.84 9.85 5.20
CA ASP A 429 1.40 10.21 6.55
C ASP A 429 2.58 10.25 7.53
N ILE A 430 2.58 11.26 8.42
CA ILE A 430 3.58 11.40 9.49
C ILE A 430 3.50 10.21 10.45
N PHE A 431 2.29 9.74 10.74
CA PHE A 431 1.99 8.65 11.69
C PHE A 431 1.86 7.29 11.01
N LYS A 432 2.65 7.05 9.96
CA LYS A 432 2.76 5.73 9.33
C LYS A 432 3.46 4.70 10.21
N GLU A 433 3.23 3.43 9.90
CA GLU A 433 3.70 2.28 10.68
C GLU A 433 5.21 2.31 10.96
N ARG A 434 6.03 2.61 9.96
CA ARG A 434 7.50 2.69 10.13
C ARG A 434 7.91 3.74 11.17
N ASN A 435 7.27 4.91 11.14
CA ASN A 435 7.60 6.00 12.05
C ASN A 435 7.18 5.64 13.49
N LEU A 436 6.07 4.93 13.67
CA LEU A 436 5.65 4.39 14.96
C LEU A 436 6.63 3.32 15.50
N ILE A 437 7.13 2.43 14.63
CA ILE A 437 8.16 1.44 15.00
C ILE A 437 9.45 2.16 15.44
N LEU A 438 9.87 3.18 14.70
CA LEU A 438 11.08 3.94 15.01
C LEU A 438 10.91 4.78 16.28
N PHE A 439 9.72 5.35 16.52
CA PHE A 439 9.36 5.98 17.78
C PHE A 439 9.55 5.00 18.95
N ASN A 440 9.02 3.78 18.86
CA ASN A 440 9.16 2.75 19.89
C ASN A 440 10.62 2.33 20.08
N LYS A 441 11.40 2.21 18.99
CA LYS A 441 12.84 1.92 19.05
C LYS A 441 13.61 2.99 19.81
N THR A 442 13.29 4.26 19.61
CA THR A 442 13.90 5.36 20.37
C THR A 442 13.37 5.38 21.80
N TRP A 443 12.07 5.17 22.02
CA TRP A 443 11.43 5.17 23.35
C TRP A 443 12.09 4.16 24.29
N ARG A 444 12.38 2.96 23.78
CA ARG A 444 13.05 1.89 24.52
C ARG A 444 14.40 2.29 25.11
N LYS A 445 15.14 3.22 24.48
CA LYS A 445 16.41 3.72 25.04
C LYS A 445 16.19 4.43 26.38
N TYR A 446 15.01 5.01 26.57
CA TYR A 446 14.62 5.77 27.76
C TYR A 446 13.82 4.95 28.78
N ASP A 447 13.14 3.89 28.32
CA ASP A 447 12.40 2.92 29.13
C ASP A 447 12.80 1.46 28.75
N PRO A 448 13.93 0.95 29.28
CA PRO A 448 14.39 -0.41 29.01
C PRO A 448 13.48 -1.49 29.58
N THR A 449 12.75 -1.15 30.65
CA THR A 449 11.84 -2.03 31.41
C THR A 449 10.48 -2.21 30.77
N GLY A 450 10.13 -1.40 29.75
CA GLY A 450 8.86 -1.51 29.03
C GLY A 450 7.65 -1.04 29.84
N THR A 451 7.85 -0.15 30.81
CA THR A 451 6.79 0.42 31.66
C THR A 451 5.85 1.37 30.91
N GLN A 452 6.24 1.81 29.71
CA GLN A 452 5.56 2.85 28.91
C GLN A 452 5.58 4.26 29.52
N PHE A 453 6.37 4.48 30.56
CA PHE A 453 6.53 5.77 31.21
C PHE A 453 7.97 6.26 31.14
N ILE A 454 8.14 7.58 30.96
CA ILE A 454 9.44 8.24 31.10
C ILE A 454 9.32 9.48 31.98
N HIS A 455 10.39 9.83 32.70
CA HIS A 455 10.44 11.07 33.46
C HIS A 455 10.44 12.30 32.53
N ILE A 456 9.72 13.35 32.94
CA ILE A 456 9.55 14.59 32.15
C ILE A 456 10.88 15.27 31.77
N GLU A 457 11.91 15.12 32.60
CA GLU A 457 13.24 15.70 32.36
C GLU A 457 13.93 15.08 31.12
N LYS A 458 13.60 13.83 30.79
CA LYS A 458 14.14 13.11 29.63
C LYS A 458 13.38 13.42 28.34
N LEU A 459 12.13 13.88 28.44
CA LEU A 459 11.23 14.14 27.31
C LEU A 459 11.81 15.12 26.26
N PRO A 460 12.42 16.27 26.64
CA PRO A 460 13.02 17.18 25.66
C PRO A 460 14.10 16.55 24.79
N THR A 461 14.92 15.66 25.37
CA THR A 461 16.00 14.97 24.63
C THR A 461 15.43 13.86 23.77
N PHE A 462 14.47 13.09 24.30
CA PHE A 462 13.76 12.08 23.54
C PHE A 462 13.12 12.66 22.26
N LEU A 463 12.39 13.77 22.38
CA LEU A 463 11.70 14.40 21.25
C LEU A 463 12.64 14.93 20.15
N ASP A 464 13.87 15.27 20.51
CA ASP A 464 14.90 15.76 19.58
C ASP A 464 15.61 14.60 18.84
N GLU A 465 15.67 13.42 19.46
CA GLU A 465 16.28 12.20 18.89
C GLU A 465 15.33 11.40 17.98
N LEU A 466 14.05 11.78 17.90
CA LEU A 466 13.10 11.14 17.01
C LEU A 466 13.48 11.30 15.54
N ASN A 467 12.94 10.42 14.68
CA ASN A 467 13.15 10.52 13.23
C ASN A 467 12.66 11.88 12.70
N ARG A 468 13.20 12.31 11.56
CA ARG A 468 12.92 13.61 10.93
C ARG A 468 11.43 13.99 10.87
N ASP A 469 10.53 13.04 10.61
CA ASP A 469 9.09 13.26 10.49
C ASP A 469 8.46 13.56 11.87
N LEU A 470 8.81 12.77 12.89
CA LEU A 470 8.30 12.89 14.27
C LEU A 470 9.13 13.83 15.17
N ARG A 471 10.30 14.29 14.71
CA ARG A 471 11.22 15.11 15.49
C ARG A 471 10.59 16.45 15.88
N VAL A 472 10.76 16.81 17.15
CA VAL A 472 10.48 18.14 17.69
C VAL A 472 11.79 18.69 18.23
N ALA A 473 12.49 19.44 17.37
CA ALA A 473 13.85 19.91 17.62
C ALA A 473 13.94 20.86 18.83
N LYS A 474 15.06 20.81 19.53
CA LYS A 474 15.36 21.78 20.59
C LYS A 474 15.60 23.18 19.99
N PRO A 475 15.13 24.26 20.63
CA PRO A 475 14.43 24.33 21.92
C PRO A 475 12.93 23.97 21.79
N ASN A 476 12.51 22.88 22.44
CA ASN A 476 11.16 22.31 22.34
C ASN A 476 10.24 22.62 23.53
N GLY A 477 10.67 23.47 24.47
CA GLY A 477 9.90 23.77 25.69
C GLY A 477 8.56 24.48 25.45
N ILE A 478 8.34 25.14 24.30
CA ILE A 478 7.03 25.68 23.91
C ILE A 478 6.14 24.58 23.34
N ALA A 479 6.68 23.77 22.44
CA ALA A 479 5.97 22.63 21.86
C ALA A 479 5.48 21.66 22.95
N ILE A 480 6.33 21.29 23.91
CA ILE A 480 5.97 20.41 25.03
C ILE A 480 4.82 20.99 25.87
N ALA A 481 4.78 22.31 26.05
CA ALA A 481 3.68 22.95 26.77
C ALA A 481 2.38 22.92 25.96
N TYR A 482 2.46 23.14 24.64
CA TYR A 482 1.31 23.04 23.72
C TYR A 482 0.74 21.61 23.61
N MET A 483 1.57 20.58 23.84
CA MET A 483 1.12 19.18 23.89
C MET A 483 0.15 18.89 25.03
N GLU A 484 0.14 19.68 26.11
CA GLU A 484 -0.74 19.50 27.27
C GLU A 484 -0.71 18.09 27.89
N LEU A 485 0.47 17.48 27.95
CA LEU A 485 0.62 16.10 28.40
C LEU A 485 0.26 15.98 29.90
N PRO A 486 -0.53 14.98 30.29
CA PRO A 486 -0.83 14.74 31.70
C PRO A 486 0.38 14.11 32.41
N ILE A 487 0.74 14.67 33.57
CA ILE A 487 1.92 14.25 34.34
C ILE A 487 1.47 13.48 35.59
N THR A 488 2.06 12.31 35.81
CA THR A 488 1.77 11.46 36.98
C THR A 488 2.40 12.00 38.27
N THR A 489 1.98 11.48 39.42
CA THR A 489 2.59 11.79 40.73
C THR A 489 4.10 11.56 40.79
N ALA A 490 4.63 10.62 40.01
CA ALA A 490 6.06 10.31 39.91
C ALA A 490 6.82 11.23 38.92
N ASN A 491 6.18 12.30 38.42
CA ASN A 491 6.74 13.20 37.41
C ASN A 491 7.11 12.48 36.11
N GLN A 492 6.23 11.57 35.67
CA GLN A 492 6.36 10.76 34.46
C GLN A 492 5.22 11.04 33.47
N VAL A 493 5.49 10.76 32.20
CA VAL A 493 4.54 10.87 31.09
C VAL A 493 4.42 9.53 30.37
N HIS A 494 3.21 9.22 29.88
CA HIS A 494 2.92 7.99 29.14
C HIS A 494 3.26 8.13 27.66
N SER A 495 3.69 7.03 27.02
CA SER A 495 4.11 7.01 25.61
C SER A 495 3.02 7.39 24.61
N LEU A 496 1.76 6.98 24.86
CA LEU A 496 0.60 7.27 24.03
C LEU A 496 0.27 8.76 24.06
N GLU A 497 0.29 9.35 25.26
CA GLU A 497 0.07 10.78 25.46
C GLU A 497 1.12 11.60 24.73
N VAL A 498 2.39 11.20 24.80
CA VAL A 498 3.48 11.86 24.05
C VAL A 498 3.22 11.79 22.54
N LEU A 499 2.78 10.64 22.03
CA LEU A 499 2.50 10.46 20.60
C LEU A 499 1.31 11.30 20.14
N GLN A 500 0.25 11.39 20.94
CA GLN A 500 -0.89 12.29 20.71
C GLN A 500 -0.48 13.77 20.80
N GLY A 501 0.40 14.12 21.73
CA GLY A 501 0.99 15.45 21.82
C GLY A 501 1.77 15.82 20.56
N ILE A 502 2.58 14.90 20.02
CA ILE A 502 3.28 15.10 18.74
C ILE A 502 2.27 15.31 17.61
N LEU A 503 1.18 14.53 17.58
CA LEU A 503 0.10 14.71 16.60
C LEU A 503 -0.50 16.11 16.67
N LYS A 504 -0.79 16.61 17.87
CA LYS A 504 -1.31 17.95 18.10
C LYS A 504 -0.33 19.03 17.64
N VAL A 505 0.97 18.88 17.93
CA VAL A 505 2.00 19.84 17.49
C VAL A 505 2.17 19.85 15.97
N LYS A 506 2.18 18.68 15.33
CA LYS A 506 2.42 18.55 13.88
C LYS A 506 1.19 18.89 13.04
N SER A 507 -0.03 18.65 13.55
CA SER A 507 -1.27 19.00 12.87
C SER A 507 -1.66 20.48 13.03
N GLY A 508 -1.02 21.19 13.96
CA GLY A 508 -1.35 22.59 14.27
C GLY A 508 -2.64 22.72 15.09
N ARG A 509 -3.26 23.91 15.04
CA ARG A 509 -4.53 24.16 15.74
C ARG A 509 -5.68 23.73 14.84
N VAL A 510 -6.37 22.67 15.24
CA VAL A 510 -7.61 22.21 14.61
C VAL A 510 -8.78 22.91 15.31
N GLU A 511 -9.73 23.44 14.55
CA GLU A 511 -10.95 24.03 15.12
C GLU A 511 -11.79 22.95 15.79
N ASP A 512 -12.21 23.21 17.03
CA ASP A 512 -13.05 22.30 17.80
C ASP A 512 -14.52 22.55 17.42
N THR A 513 -15.07 21.73 16.52
CA THR A 513 -16.52 21.64 16.29
C THR A 513 -17.13 20.60 17.23
N ASP A 514 -18.41 20.76 17.60
CA ASP A 514 -19.09 19.86 18.56
C ASP A 514 -19.01 18.39 18.14
N VAL A 515 -19.17 18.11 16.84
CA VAL A 515 -19.02 16.77 16.26
C VAL A 515 -17.60 16.22 16.46
N PHE A 516 -16.58 17.05 16.23
CA PHE A 516 -15.18 16.65 16.38
C PHE A 516 -14.81 16.40 17.85
N VAL A 517 -15.32 17.24 18.77
CA VAL A 517 -15.12 17.06 20.22
C VAL A 517 -15.76 15.76 20.69
N ALA A 518 -16.99 15.47 20.27
CA ALA A 518 -17.67 14.22 20.60
C ALA A 518 -16.89 12.98 20.11
N LEU A 519 -16.40 13.01 18.86
CA LEU A 519 -15.56 11.95 18.29
C LEU A 519 -14.24 11.78 19.03
N ARG A 520 -13.56 12.88 19.37
CA ARG A 520 -12.32 12.88 20.14
C ARG A 520 -12.51 12.24 21.51
N ASN A 521 -13.61 12.57 22.20
CA ASN A 521 -13.94 12.02 23.51
C ASN A 521 -14.29 10.53 23.44
N GLN A 522 -15.08 10.12 22.43
CA GLN A 522 -15.37 8.70 22.19
C GLN A 522 -14.09 7.89 21.98
N MET A 523 -13.15 8.46 21.23
CA MET A 523 -11.84 7.85 21.00
C MET A 523 -11.03 7.78 22.30
N HIS A 524 -10.96 8.87 23.08
CA HIS A 524 -10.30 8.91 24.40
C HIS A 524 -10.77 7.77 25.31
N LEU A 525 -12.09 7.60 25.44
CA LEU A 525 -12.70 6.53 26.22
C LEU A 525 -12.32 5.12 25.71
N ARG A 526 -12.14 4.96 24.39
CA ARG A 526 -11.68 3.70 23.81
C ARG A 526 -10.24 3.41 24.17
N TYR A 527 -9.36 4.41 24.20
CA TYR A 527 -7.97 4.24 24.66
C TYR A 527 -7.89 3.81 26.12
N GLU A 528 -8.63 4.48 27.00
CA GLU A 528 -8.68 4.14 28.42
C GLU A 528 -9.14 2.70 28.67
N ARG A 529 -10.03 2.16 27.83
CA ARG A 529 -10.44 0.76 27.88
C ARG A 529 -9.35 -0.19 27.37
N MET A 530 -8.61 0.20 26.33
CA MET A 530 -7.55 -0.63 25.74
C MET A 530 -6.28 -0.68 26.59
N PHE A 531 -6.01 0.36 27.37
CA PHE A 531 -4.84 0.49 28.24
C PHE A 531 -5.26 0.71 29.70
N PRO A 532 -5.72 -0.35 30.40
CA PRO A 532 -6.21 -0.23 31.77
C PRO A 532 -5.15 0.25 32.77
N GLU A 533 -3.86 0.16 32.44
CA GLU A 533 -2.74 0.72 33.21
C GLU A 533 -2.85 2.26 33.39
N LEU A 534 -3.52 2.96 32.48
CA LEU A 534 -3.81 4.39 32.65
C LEU A 534 -4.81 4.69 33.78
N LYS A 535 -5.73 3.77 34.10
CA LYS A 535 -6.79 4.01 35.11
C LYS A 535 -6.27 4.12 36.55
N GLY A 536 -5.05 3.64 36.83
CA GLY A 536 -4.43 3.71 38.16
C GLY A 536 -3.47 4.89 38.35
N SER A 537 -3.09 5.57 37.27
CA SER A 537 -2.12 6.66 37.30
C SER A 537 -2.82 7.97 37.68
N ARG A 538 -2.65 8.46 38.92
CA ARG A 538 -3.15 9.78 39.30
C ARG A 538 -2.35 10.86 38.58
N PHE A 539 -2.97 11.51 37.60
CA PHE A 539 -2.43 12.69 36.94
C PHE A 539 -2.69 13.93 37.80
N ILE A 540 -1.66 14.73 38.04
CA ILE A 540 -1.77 15.91 38.93
C ILE A 540 -1.95 17.20 38.13
N PHE A 541 -1.13 17.41 37.11
CA PHE A 541 -1.11 18.65 36.33
C PHE A 541 -0.61 18.39 34.90
N THR A 542 -0.90 19.32 33.99
CA THR A 542 -0.45 19.24 32.59
C THR A 542 0.91 19.92 32.36
N THR A 543 1.57 19.62 31.24
CA THR A 543 2.82 20.31 30.85
C THR A 543 2.64 21.83 30.69
N MET A 544 1.47 22.29 30.27
CA MET A 544 1.15 23.71 30.14
C MET A 544 1.08 24.38 31.52
N GLU A 545 0.41 23.73 32.48
CA GLU A 545 0.33 24.20 33.87
C GLU A 545 1.70 24.20 34.55
N LEU A 546 2.51 23.15 34.34
CA LEU A 546 3.87 23.10 34.85
C LEU A 546 4.70 24.28 34.34
N LYS A 547 4.56 24.65 33.06
CA LYS A 547 5.24 25.82 32.50
C LYS A 547 4.74 27.13 33.09
N ARG A 548 3.43 27.29 33.29
CA ARG A 548 2.84 28.45 33.98
C ARG A 548 3.36 28.57 35.42
N ARG A 549 3.42 27.46 36.16
CA ARG A 549 3.97 27.41 37.53
C ARG A 549 5.45 27.77 37.57
N ASN A 550 6.27 27.22 36.67
CA ASN A 550 7.69 27.55 36.59
C ASN A 550 7.92 29.03 36.24
N TYR A 551 7.10 29.59 35.36
CA TYR A 551 7.13 31.01 35.03
C TYR A 551 6.72 31.87 36.23
N ALA A 552 5.62 31.52 36.92
CA ALA A 552 5.17 32.20 38.13
C ALA A 552 6.22 32.14 39.25
N ALA A 553 6.84 30.97 39.48
CA ALA A 553 7.92 30.79 40.45
C ALA A 553 9.14 31.67 40.11
N LYS A 554 9.49 31.80 38.83
CA LYS A 554 10.58 32.67 38.38
C LYS A 554 10.29 34.15 38.65
N ILE A 555 9.05 34.60 38.41
CA ILE A 555 8.60 35.96 38.73
C ILE A 555 8.68 36.20 40.25
N LEU A 556 8.15 35.28 41.06
CA LEU A 556 8.19 35.37 42.52
C LEU A 556 9.62 35.42 43.03
N GLN A 557 10.51 34.57 42.53
CA GLN A 557 11.93 34.58 42.90
C GLN A 557 12.64 35.87 42.48
N MET A 558 12.34 36.42 41.30
CA MET A 558 12.91 37.71 40.87
C MET A 558 12.43 38.86 41.76
N ASN A 559 11.12 38.93 42.04
CA ASN A 559 10.56 39.96 42.92
C ASN A 559 11.07 39.82 44.36
N PHE A 560 11.21 38.60 44.87
CA PHE A 560 11.80 38.34 46.18
C PHE A 560 13.27 38.78 46.25
N LYS A 561 14.08 38.48 45.23
CA LYS A 561 15.47 38.96 45.14
C LYS A 561 15.56 40.48 45.10
N LYS A 562 14.68 41.15 44.33
CA LYS A 562 14.58 42.62 44.28
C LYS A 562 14.20 43.21 45.64
N LEU A 563 13.22 42.62 46.33
CA LEU A 563 12.84 43.01 47.69
C LEU A 563 14.00 42.83 48.68
N GLN A 564 14.75 41.74 48.58
CA GLN A 564 15.91 41.49 49.44
C GLN A 564 17.03 42.51 49.20
N GLN A 565 17.32 42.87 47.94
CA GLN A 565 18.26 43.94 47.60
C GLN A 565 17.77 45.32 48.08
N SER A 566 16.49 45.61 47.96
CA SER A 566 15.88 46.86 48.45
C SER A 566 15.96 46.96 49.98
N ARG A 567 15.77 45.85 50.70
CA ARG A 567 15.98 45.78 52.14
C ARG A 567 17.44 46.02 52.54
N LEU A 568 18.39 45.42 51.82
CA LEU A 568 19.82 45.61 52.09
C LEU A 568 20.27 47.06 51.86
N THR A 569 19.80 47.70 50.79
CA THR A 569 20.08 49.12 50.51
C THR A 569 19.45 50.06 51.53
N LEU A 570 18.22 49.78 52.00
CA LEU A 570 17.61 50.51 53.12
C LEU A 570 18.43 50.37 54.41
N MET A 571 18.89 49.17 54.75
CA MET A 571 19.76 48.96 55.92
C MET A 571 21.11 49.68 55.78
N GLU A 572 21.67 49.81 54.58
CA GLU A 572 22.88 50.60 54.34
C GLU A 572 22.63 52.11 54.48
N ILE A 573 21.48 52.60 54.02
CA ILE A 573 21.07 54.00 54.20
C ILE A 573 20.86 54.32 55.68
N GLU A 574 20.21 53.42 56.43
CA GLU A 574 20.05 53.56 57.88
C GLU A 574 21.40 53.54 58.61
N ARG A 575 22.33 52.65 58.24
CA ARG A 575 23.70 52.68 58.79
C ARG A 575 24.45 53.97 58.46
N ARG A 576 24.25 54.54 57.26
CA ARG A 576 24.84 55.82 56.87
C ARG A 576 24.23 56.97 57.67
N LYS A 577 22.91 56.98 57.90
CA LYS A 577 22.23 57.95 58.78
C LYS A 577 22.75 57.87 60.21
N ILE A 578 22.81 56.68 60.80
CA ILE A 578 23.35 56.49 62.16
C ILE A 578 24.81 56.96 62.25
N LYS A 579 25.63 56.72 61.23
CA LYS A 579 27.01 57.26 61.18
C LYS A 579 27.05 58.80 61.12
N LEU A 580 26.16 59.41 60.34
CA LEU A 580 26.04 60.87 60.22
C LEU A 580 25.55 61.50 61.53
N ASP A 581 24.56 60.89 62.18
CA ASP A 581 24.01 61.35 63.45
C ASP A 581 25.06 61.25 64.58
N VAL A 582 25.85 60.17 64.62
CA VAL A 582 26.98 60.01 65.58
C VAL A 582 28.11 61.01 65.31
N LEU A 583 28.38 61.37 64.05
CA LEU A 583 29.37 62.41 63.71
C LEU A 583 28.88 63.83 64.06
N SER A 584 27.57 64.07 64.09
CA SER A 584 26.99 65.36 64.48
C SER A 584 26.88 65.58 66.00
N ALA A 585 27.10 64.51 66.80
CA ALA A 585 26.94 64.54 68.26
C ALA A 585 28.24 64.87 69.04
N PHE A 586 29.36 65.23 68.38
CA PHE A 586 30.60 65.65 69.03
C PHE A 586 30.89 67.14 68.80
N PRO A 587 30.78 68.02 69.82
CA PRO A 587 31.25 69.39 69.75
C PRO A 587 32.77 69.46 69.93
N SER A 588 33.42 70.28 69.11
CA SER A 588 34.83 70.62 69.17
C SER A 588 35.19 71.45 70.40
N SER A 589 36.14 70.99 71.23
CA SER A 589 36.95 71.87 72.08
C SER A 589 38.41 71.42 72.14
N HIS A 590 39.29 72.34 71.77
CA HIS A 590 40.75 72.23 71.74
C HIS A 590 41.40 72.00 73.12
N LYS A 591 42.39 71.10 73.19
CA LYS A 591 43.75 71.33 73.74
C LYS A 591 44.66 70.09 73.51
N ARG A 592 45.86 70.32 72.98
CA ARG A 592 47.01 69.37 72.93
C ARG A 592 47.72 69.36 74.32
N PRO A 593 48.46 68.30 74.77
CA PRO A 593 49.60 67.73 74.04
C PRO A 593 49.94 66.22 74.20
N SER A 594 50.76 65.76 73.24
CA SER A 594 51.81 64.70 73.23
C SER A 594 51.64 63.30 73.86
N LEU A 595 52.24 62.33 73.14
CA LEU A 595 52.58 60.92 73.42
C LEU A 595 51.60 59.82 72.95
N ALA A 596 52.13 58.96 72.08
CA ALA A 596 51.59 57.67 71.63
C ALA A 596 51.44 56.69 72.83
N PRO A 597 50.61 55.61 72.81
CA PRO A 597 50.62 54.60 71.74
C PRO A 597 49.27 53.99 71.32
N SER A 598 49.31 53.34 70.16
CA SER A 598 48.35 52.34 69.68
C SER A 598 48.04 51.25 70.72
N ARG A 599 46.75 51.06 71.10
CA ARG A 599 46.14 49.74 71.45
C ARG A 599 44.69 49.75 71.97
N ARG A 600 44.04 50.90 72.23
CA ARG A 600 42.70 50.90 72.87
C ARG A 600 41.48 51.02 71.93
N LEU A 601 41.66 51.35 70.65
CA LEU A 601 40.54 51.46 69.70
C LEU A 601 40.22 50.16 68.93
N SER A 602 41.14 49.19 68.88
CA SER A 602 40.88 47.88 68.26
C SER A 602 40.14 46.89 69.17
N ILE A 603 40.08 47.15 70.48
CA ILE A 603 39.46 46.22 71.45
C ILE A 603 37.95 46.49 71.58
N LEU A 604 37.51 47.75 71.47
CA LEU A 604 36.07 48.09 71.49
C LEU A 604 35.34 47.77 70.17
N ALA A 605 36.05 47.76 69.04
CA ALA A 605 35.46 47.31 67.77
C ALA A 605 35.24 45.78 67.74
N ASN A 606 36.07 45.00 68.45
CA ASN A 606 35.96 43.54 68.49
C ASN A 606 34.98 43.01 69.55
N GLN A 607 34.54 43.82 70.53
CA GLN A 607 33.55 43.41 71.53
C GLN A 607 32.08 43.62 71.12
N LEU A 608 31.80 44.35 70.04
CA LEU A 608 30.45 44.45 69.45
C LEU A 608 30.20 43.43 68.32
N TYR A 609 31.18 42.58 68.00
CA TYR A 609 31.10 41.57 66.93
C TYR A 609 30.67 40.16 67.39
N SER A 610 30.25 39.98 68.65
CA SER A 610 29.96 38.65 69.23
C SER A 610 28.48 38.27 69.35
N THR A 611 27.53 39.05 68.84
CA THR A 611 26.09 38.72 68.92
C THR A 611 25.38 38.71 67.57
N VAL A 612 25.89 37.92 66.62
CA VAL A 612 25.08 37.42 65.50
C VAL A 612 25.45 35.95 65.28
N PRO A 613 24.49 35.00 65.37
CA PRO A 613 24.81 33.59 65.19
C PRO A 613 25.25 33.32 63.75
N SER A 614 26.42 32.70 63.63
CA SER A 614 26.90 32.12 62.38
C SER A 614 26.00 30.94 61.98
N GLN A 615 25.03 31.16 61.09
CA GLN A 615 24.48 30.05 60.30
C GLN A 615 25.31 29.88 59.03
N LYS A 616 26.19 28.87 59.09
CA LYS A 616 26.82 28.22 57.95
C LYS A 616 25.78 27.97 56.86
N VAL A 617 25.99 28.57 55.68
CA VAL A 617 25.28 28.21 54.45
C VAL A 617 25.69 26.79 54.07
N SER A 618 24.92 25.82 54.53
CA SER A 618 24.96 24.45 54.05
C SER A 618 24.41 24.41 52.63
N ARG A 619 25.23 23.92 51.70
CA ARG A 619 24.86 23.56 50.33
C ARG A 619 23.72 22.52 50.36
N LYS A 620 22.78 22.70 49.43
CA LYS A 620 21.68 21.77 49.02
C LYS A 620 20.48 21.67 49.97
N ARG A 621 19.44 22.46 49.70
CA ARG A 621 18.05 21.97 49.76
C ARG A 621 17.27 22.53 48.57
N LYS A 622 16.82 21.64 47.69
CA LYS A 622 15.74 21.90 46.72
C LYS A 622 14.50 22.23 47.54
N ILE A 623 13.93 23.42 47.34
CA ILE A 623 12.65 23.77 47.94
C ILE A 623 11.57 23.15 47.06
N VAL A 624 10.94 22.10 47.60
CA VAL A 624 9.61 21.64 47.17
C VAL A 624 8.61 22.51 47.94
N VAL A 625 7.68 23.14 47.23
CA VAL A 625 6.55 23.88 47.80
C VAL A 625 5.28 23.14 47.34
N PRO A 626 4.27 22.95 48.23
CA PRO A 626 3.13 22.05 48.03
C PRO A 626 2.35 22.22 46.73
#